data_AF-A0A4Q1SGH6-F1
#
_entry.id   AF-A0A4Q1SGH6-F1
#
_cell.length_a   1.000
_cell.length_b   1.000
_cell.length_c   1.000
_cell.angle_alpha   90.00
_cell.angle_beta   90.00
_cell.angle_gamma   90.00
#
_symmetry.space_group_name_H-M   'P 1'
#
loop_
_entity.id
_entity.type
_entity.pdbx_description
1 polymer ?
#
loop_
_entity_poly.entity_id
_entity_poly.type
_entity_poly.pdbx_seq_one_letter_code
_entity_poly.pdbx_strand_id
1 'polypeptide(L)'
;MMPRLRSAVRPFPLAVAILATPLSSHALAAATLSAYTMHLGTLRSLVEACRQSPAQCDPDKVGSDEQVSGASVSFDAHYEWLRDTLHKAHDPSLKDRATLLDDAARHLDEDLRDAGIAAPAKLPSQAVQRRDAILARPEYVTVTQVSIWDRIFARLYSWLDRLFGNVAGFGRRSPWIGPLMEWSLIVLALTGLTLWAMRVFRRQRLRLAAEPGRAMEPAEDASRNWRELAARHAEAHEWRDAIHCLYWASIVLLEGRRMWAPSRSRTPREYVRLVEPGSARRTLLEQQTRAFERIWYGLETAAPGDYQQALHLHEELRAA
;
A
#
# COMPACT_ATOMS: atom_id res chain seq x y z
N MET A 1 -56.62 15.66 -52.06
CA MET A 1 -55.36 16.10 -52.71
C MET A 1 -54.24 15.91 -51.69
N MET A 2 -53.36 14.92 -51.90
CA MET A 2 -52.12 14.74 -51.10
C MET A 2 -51.06 15.77 -51.54
N PRO A 3 -50.04 16.07 -50.71
CA PRO A 3 -48.81 15.26 -50.75
C PRO A 3 -48.22 14.91 -49.37
N ARG A 4 -47.61 13.71 -49.31
CA ARG A 4 -46.77 13.19 -48.22
C ARG A 4 -45.37 13.81 -48.30
N LEU A 5 -44.86 14.35 -47.19
CA LEU A 5 -43.45 14.69 -47.02
C LEU A 5 -42.77 13.59 -46.19
N ARG A 6 -41.80 12.89 -46.79
CA ARG A 6 -40.86 11.97 -46.14
C ARG A 6 -39.62 12.77 -45.74
N SER A 7 -39.33 12.89 -44.45
CA SER A 7 -38.06 13.41 -43.94
C SER A 7 -37.11 12.24 -43.63
N ALA A 8 -35.99 12.21 -44.36
CA ALA A 8 -34.88 11.28 -44.17
C ALA A 8 -33.89 11.84 -43.14
N VAL A 9 -33.58 11.07 -42.10
CA VAL A 9 -32.49 11.37 -41.15
C VAL A 9 -31.19 10.79 -41.71
N ARG A 10 -30.16 11.62 -41.89
CA ARG A 10 -28.78 11.19 -42.16
C ARG A 10 -27.92 11.45 -40.91
N PRO A 11 -27.13 10.48 -40.42
CA PRO A 11 -26.16 10.74 -39.36
C PRO A 11 -24.84 11.28 -39.95
N PHE A 12 -24.34 12.36 -39.35
CA PHE A 12 -23.01 12.93 -39.58
C PHE A 12 -21.99 12.23 -38.65
N PRO A 13 -20.85 11.72 -39.14
CA PRO A 13 -19.76 11.29 -38.27
C PRO A 13 -18.84 12.47 -37.96
N LEU A 14 -18.70 12.81 -36.66
CA LEU A 14 -17.71 13.77 -36.15
C LEU A 14 -16.39 13.03 -35.93
N ALA A 15 -15.43 13.23 -36.83
CA ALA A 15 -14.05 12.82 -36.65
C ALA A 15 -13.35 13.84 -35.74
N VAL A 16 -12.92 13.39 -34.54
CA VAL A 16 -12.12 14.20 -33.61
C VAL A 16 -10.65 13.99 -33.94
N ALA A 17 -10.01 15.01 -34.50
CA ALA A 17 -8.56 15.08 -34.65
C ALA A 17 -7.93 15.47 -33.31
N ILE A 18 -7.15 14.55 -32.73
CA ILE A 18 -6.38 14.79 -31.50
C ILE A 18 -5.07 15.48 -31.90
N LEU A 19 -5.00 16.80 -31.70
CA LEU A 19 -3.74 17.54 -31.71
C LEU A 19 -3.00 17.25 -30.40
N ALA A 20 -1.95 16.43 -30.48
CA ALA A 20 -1.03 16.20 -29.39
C ALA A 20 -0.09 17.43 -29.25
N THR A 21 -0.32 18.28 -28.25
CA THR A 21 0.64 19.29 -27.82
C THR A 21 1.62 18.68 -26.82
N PRO A 22 2.95 18.83 -27.00
CA PRO A 22 3.94 18.20 -26.14
C PRO A 22 3.95 18.84 -24.74
N LEU A 23 4.01 17.98 -23.72
CA LEU A 23 4.19 18.34 -22.31
C LEU A 23 5.58 18.93 -22.09
N SER A 24 5.65 20.17 -21.59
CA SER A 24 6.88 20.72 -21.00
C SER A 24 7.04 20.16 -19.58
N SER A 25 7.80 19.07 -19.44
CA SER A 25 8.49 18.77 -18.18
C SER A 25 9.42 19.94 -17.86
N HIS A 26 9.60 20.33 -16.60
CA HIS A 26 10.73 21.19 -16.22
C HIS A 26 12.01 20.42 -16.56
N ALA A 27 12.53 20.65 -17.75
CA ALA A 27 13.76 20.04 -18.19
C ALA A 27 14.87 20.62 -17.33
N LEU A 28 15.65 19.74 -16.69
CA LEU A 28 16.92 20.13 -16.06
C LEU A 28 17.72 20.95 -17.06
N ALA A 29 18.44 21.97 -16.59
CA ALA A 29 19.28 22.77 -17.46
C ALA A 29 20.33 21.83 -18.09
N ALA A 30 20.37 21.74 -19.41
CA ALA A 30 21.33 20.88 -20.09
C ALA A 30 22.71 21.54 -20.06
N ALA A 31 23.70 20.85 -19.50
CA ALA A 31 25.07 21.34 -19.37
C ALA A 31 26.08 20.34 -19.94
N THR A 32 27.17 20.87 -20.50
CA THR A 32 28.33 20.04 -20.89
C THR A 32 29.19 19.76 -19.66
N LEU A 33 29.98 18.68 -19.68
CA LEU A 33 30.92 18.38 -18.59
C LEU A 33 31.86 19.56 -18.28
N SER A 34 32.29 20.32 -19.29
CA SER A 34 33.10 21.53 -19.10
C SER A 34 32.35 22.70 -18.45
N ALA A 35 31.05 22.85 -18.75
CA ALA A 35 30.22 23.86 -18.10
C ALA A 35 29.97 23.50 -16.63
N TYR A 36 29.73 22.22 -16.36
CA TYR A 36 29.57 21.67 -15.02
C TYR A 36 30.80 21.91 -14.14
N THR A 37 32.01 21.61 -14.62
CA THR A 37 33.23 21.84 -13.84
C THR A 37 33.48 23.32 -13.54
N MET A 38 33.19 24.22 -14.49
CA MET A 38 33.22 25.66 -14.24
C MET A 38 32.19 26.09 -13.20
N HIS A 39 31.00 25.49 -13.25
CA HIS A 39 29.94 25.79 -12.29
C HIS A 39 30.32 25.35 -10.88
N LEU A 40 30.83 24.12 -10.71
CA LEU A 40 31.36 23.65 -9.42
C LEU A 40 32.46 24.57 -8.85
N GLY A 41 33.36 25.08 -9.71
CA GLY A 41 34.36 26.05 -9.29
C GLY A 41 33.75 27.36 -8.77
N THR A 42 32.66 27.82 -9.40
CA THR A 42 31.90 28.99 -8.94
C THR A 42 31.25 28.73 -7.59
N LEU A 43 30.61 27.58 -7.41
CA LEU A 43 30.01 27.16 -6.14
C LEU A 43 31.06 27.06 -5.02
N ARG A 44 32.26 26.56 -5.33
CA ARG A 44 33.35 26.46 -4.35
C ARG A 44 33.79 27.85 -3.86
N SER A 45 33.86 28.83 -4.76
CA SER A 45 34.15 30.22 -4.41
C SER A 45 33.03 30.88 -3.59
N LEU A 46 31.76 30.53 -3.86
CA LEU A 46 30.61 30.98 -3.07
C LEU A 46 30.66 30.46 -1.64
N VAL A 47 31.02 29.19 -1.44
CA VAL A 47 31.20 28.61 -0.10
C VAL A 47 32.32 29.32 0.66
N GLU A 48 33.43 29.65 -0.02
CA GLU A 48 34.54 30.39 0.59
C GLU A 48 34.17 31.84 0.95
N ALA A 49 33.42 32.52 0.09
CA ALA A 49 32.85 33.83 0.34
C ALA A 49 31.89 33.82 1.56
N CYS A 50 31.00 32.82 1.61
CA CYS A 50 30.11 32.58 2.74
C CYS A 50 30.90 32.33 4.03
N ARG A 51 31.99 31.55 3.99
CA ARG A 51 32.87 31.35 5.17
C ARG A 51 33.37 32.67 5.76
N GLN A 52 33.80 33.60 4.90
CA GLN A 52 34.32 34.90 5.32
C GLN A 52 33.24 35.83 5.90
N SER A 53 32.02 35.77 5.37
CA SER A 53 30.91 36.60 5.85
C SER A 53 29.55 35.89 5.73
N PRO A 54 28.77 35.79 6.82
CA PRO A 54 27.42 35.22 6.79
C PRO A 54 26.49 35.87 5.76
N ALA A 55 26.66 37.17 5.51
CA ALA A 55 25.85 37.91 4.52
C ALA A 55 26.11 37.47 3.07
N GLN A 56 27.16 36.71 2.81
CA GLN A 56 27.50 36.17 1.49
C GLN A 56 26.96 34.76 1.27
N CYS A 57 26.34 34.15 2.28
CA CYS A 57 25.69 32.84 2.21
C CYS A 57 24.32 32.96 1.54
N ASP A 58 24.33 33.09 0.21
CA ASP A 58 23.13 33.25 -0.61
C ASP A 58 22.81 31.95 -1.35
N PRO A 59 21.71 31.25 -0.99
CA PRO A 59 21.32 30.01 -1.64
C PRO A 59 20.85 30.20 -3.10
N ASP A 60 20.40 31.39 -3.48
CA ASP A 60 19.88 31.64 -4.83
C ASP A 60 21.01 31.66 -5.87
N LYS A 61 22.25 31.93 -5.44
CA LYS A 61 23.45 31.92 -6.29
C LYS A 61 23.93 30.52 -6.67
N VAL A 62 23.35 29.46 -6.08
CA VAL A 62 23.68 28.08 -6.42
C VAL A 62 23.12 27.65 -7.78
N GLY A 63 22.08 28.34 -8.26
CA GLY A 63 21.43 27.99 -9.53
C GLY A 63 20.52 26.77 -9.44
N SER A 64 19.94 26.40 -10.59
CA SER A 64 19.06 25.24 -10.74
C SER A 64 19.85 23.95 -10.93
N ASP A 65 19.19 22.82 -10.64
CA ASP A 65 19.74 21.49 -10.95
C ASP A 65 19.95 21.32 -12.47
N GLU A 66 20.98 20.59 -12.85
CA GLU A 66 21.44 20.48 -14.23
C GLU A 66 21.62 19.02 -14.66
N GLN A 67 21.34 18.73 -15.94
CA GLN A 67 21.60 17.45 -16.55
C GLN A 67 22.90 17.55 -17.34
N VAL A 68 23.93 16.90 -16.82
CA VAL A 68 25.28 16.95 -17.37
C VAL A 68 25.45 15.85 -18.41
N SER A 69 25.70 16.25 -19.65
CA SER A 69 25.99 15.34 -20.75
C SER A 69 27.47 15.35 -21.09
N GLY A 70 28.14 14.22 -20.90
CA GLY A 70 29.52 13.96 -21.32
C GLY A 70 29.60 13.03 -22.54
N ALA A 71 30.81 12.75 -23.03
CA ALA A 71 31.05 11.92 -24.21
C ALA A 71 30.57 10.46 -24.04
N SER A 72 30.50 9.95 -22.81
CA SER A 72 30.15 8.55 -22.50
C SER A 72 29.18 8.36 -21.34
N VAL A 73 28.86 9.43 -20.60
CA VAL A 73 28.02 9.40 -19.39
C VAL A 73 27.10 10.61 -19.38
N SER A 74 25.84 10.40 -19.00
CA SER A 74 24.90 11.45 -18.66
C SER A 74 24.47 11.23 -17.22
N PHE A 75 24.47 12.29 -16.42
CA PHE A 75 24.00 12.24 -15.03
C PHE A 75 23.29 13.54 -14.65
N ASP A 76 22.45 13.46 -13.65
CA ASP A 76 21.71 14.62 -13.12
C ASP A 76 22.44 15.12 -11.87
N ALA A 77 22.84 16.40 -11.86
CA ALA A 77 23.50 17.06 -10.76
C ALA A 77 22.48 17.89 -9.96
N HIS A 78 22.27 17.50 -8.71
CA HIS A 78 21.32 18.13 -7.80
C HIS A 78 22.04 18.95 -6.73
N TYR A 79 21.68 20.24 -6.61
CA TYR A 79 22.33 21.16 -5.68
C TYR A 79 21.48 21.55 -4.46
N GLU A 80 20.41 20.80 -4.20
CA GLU A 80 19.51 21.06 -3.08
C GLU A 80 20.23 21.03 -1.73
N TRP A 81 21.17 20.08 -1.58
CA TRP A 81 21.99 19.96 -0.38
C TRP A 81 22.82 21.22 -0.11
N LEU A 82 23.34 21.87 -1.16
CA LEU A 82 24.17 23.06 -1.03
C LEU A 82 23.31 24.30 -0.76
N ARG A 83 22.13 24.40 -1.38
CA ARG A 83 21.15 25.47 -1.09
C ARG A 83 20.72 25.43 0.39
N ASP A 84 20.39 24.25 0.91
CA ASP A 84 20.03 24.06 2.32
C ASP A 84 21.21 24.37 3.27
N THR A 85 22.42 23.94 2.89
CA THR A 85 23.66 24.24 3.61
C THR A 85 23.90 25.75 3.74
N LEU A 86 23.83 26.49 2.63
CA LEU A 86 24.03 27.94 2.63
C LEU A 86 22.92 28.67 3.38
N HIS A 87 21.67 28.21 3.26
CA HIS A 87 20.55 28.76 4.01
C HIS A 87 20.77 28.64 5.53
N LYS A 88 21.22 27.48 6.00
CA LYS A 88 21.58 27.28 7.42
C LYS A 88 22.79 28.10 7.83
N ALA A 89 23.82 28.17 6.99
CA ALA A 89 25.07 28.90 7.26
C ALA A 89 24.91 30.43 7.23
N HIS A 90 23.78 30.94 6.73
CA HIS A 90 23.44 32.36 6.79
C HIS A 90 23.20 32.83 8.24
N ASP A 91 22.76 31.95 9.15
CA ASP A 91 22.62 32.27 10.57
C ASP A 91 24.00 32.31 11.27
N PRO A 92 24.46 33.48 11.75
CA PRO A 92 25.76 33.62 12.41
C PRO A 92 25.82 32.92 13.79
N SER A 93 24.67 32.59 14.38
CA SER A 93 24.58 31.95 15.71
C SER A 93 24.69 30.42 15.68
N LEU A 94 24.76 29.84 14.48
CA LEU A 94 24.88 28.39 14.29
C LEU A 94 26.24 27.89 14.82
N LYS A 95 26.20 27.06 15.87
CA LYS A 95 27.40 26.52 16.55
C LYS A 95 28.36 25.80 15.61
N ASP A 96 27.84 25.02 14.67
CA ASP A 96 28.61 24.15 13.78
C ASP A 96 28.75 24.73 12.36
N ARG A 97 28.62 26.05 12.21
CA ARG A 97 28.69 26.74 10.92
C ARG A 97 30.00 26.48 10.17
N ALA A 98 31.13 26.54 10.88
CA ALA A 98 32.45 26.36 10.29
C ALA A 98 32.63 24.94 9.72
N THR A 99 32.24 23.92 10.50
CA THR A 99 32.34 22.51 10.11
C THR A 99 31.39 22.19 8.96
N LEU A 100 30.17 22.76 8.97
CA LEU A 100 29.20 22.58 7.90
C LEU A 100 29.71 23.16 6.55
N LEU A 101 30.39 24.31 6.57
CA LEU A 101 31.01 24.89 5.38
C LEU A 101 32.29 24.13 4.95
N ASP A 102 33.05 23.57 5.89
CA ASP A 102 34.19 22.69 5.59
C ASP A 102 33.75 21.42 4.85
N ASP A 103 32.67 20.81 5.32
CA ASP A 103 32.12 19.60 4.71
C ASP A 103 31.57 19.89 3.30
N ALA A 104 30.88 21.02 3.11
CA ALA A 104 30.42 21.46 1.79
C ALA A 104 31.58 21.75 0.83
N ALA A 105 32.63 22.41 1.30
CA ALA A 105 33.85 22.64 0.52
C ALA A 105 34.52 21.33 0.10
N ARG A 106 34.61 20.35 1.01
CA ARG A 106 35.20 19.04 0.75
C ARG A 106 34.41 18.27 -0.30
N HIS A 107 33.09 18.27 -0.21
CA HIS A 107 32.21 17.61 -1.17
C HIS A 107 32.39 18.21 -2.59
N LEU A 108 32.44 19.54 -2.71
CA LEU A 108 32.71 20.18 -4.01
C LEU A 108 34.11 19.89 -4.56
N ASP A 109 35.13 19.79 -3.69
CA ASP A 109 36.50 19.45 -4.08
C ASP A 109 36.60 17.99 -4.57
N GLU A 110 35.79 17.08 -4.00
CA GLU A 110 35.63 15.69 -4.47
C GLU A 110 34.93 15.64 -5.83
N ASP A 111 33.82 16.35 -6.01
CA ASP A 111 33.10 16.42 -7.29
C ASP A 111 33.97 17.00 -8.42
N LEU A 112 34.77 18.03 -8.12
CA LEU A 112 35.73 18.61 -9.07
C LEU A 112 36.83 17.63 -9.47
N ARG A 113 37.31 16.81 -8.53
CA ARG A 113 38.30 15.75 -8.82
C ARG A 113 37.71 14.67 -9.70
N ASP A 114 36.51 14.21 -9.39
CA ASP A 114 35.82 13.16 -10.13
C ASP A 114 35.45 13.62 -11.55
N ALA A 115 34.99 14.86 -11.71
CA ALA A 115 34.67 15.43 -13.02
C ALA A 115 35.92 15.70 -13.88
N GLY A 116 37.09 15.92 -13.25
CA GLY A 116 38.39 16.08 -13.91
C GLY A 116 39.00 14.76 -14.38
N ILE A 117 38.56 13.63 -13.83
CA ILE A 117 38.97 12.30 -14.28
C ILE A 117 38.13 11.95 -15.51
N ALA A 118 38.78 11.82 -16.68
CA ALA A 118 38.14 11.34 -17.88
C ALA A 118 37.36 10.04 -17.57
N ALA A 119 36.05 10.06 -17.86
CA ALA A 119 35.18 8.92 -17.60
C ALA A 119 35.86 7.64 -18.13
N PRO A 120 36.01 6.59 -17.30
CA PRO A 120 36.66 5.37 -17.75
C PRO A 120 35.94 4.89 -19.00
N ALA A 121 36.72 4.61 -20.05
CA ALA A 121 36.21 4.02 -21.28
C ALA A 121 35.28 2.86 -20.93
N LYS A 122 34.14 2.74 -21.63
CA LYS A 122 33.08 1.73 -21.38
C LYS A 122 33.70 0.45 -20.83
N LEU A 123 33.38 0.11 -19.58
CA LEU A 123 33.96 -1.06 -18.94
C LEU A 123 33.76 -2.28 -19.85
N PRO A 124 34.79 -3.11 -20.06
CA PRO A 124 34.65 -4.37 -20.77
C PRO A 124 33.47 -5.16 -20.18
N SER A 125 32.70 -5.85 -21.01
CA SER A 125 31.50 -6.59 -20.57
C SER A 125 31.76 -7.55 -19.40
N GLN A 126 32.96 -8.12 -19.32
CA GLN A 126 33.41 -8.96 -18.20
C GLN A 126 33.57 -8.19 -16.89
N ALA A 127 34.01 -6.93 -16.93
CA ALA A 127 34.13 -6.09 -15.75
C ALA A 127 32.75 -5.66 -15.22
N VAL A 128 31.79 -5.42 -16.11
CA VAL A 128 30.38 -5.19 -15.75
C VAL A 128 29.78 -6.42 -15.07
N GLN A 129 29.98 -7.61 -15.65
CA GLN A 129 29.49 -8.87 -15.06
C GLN A 129 30.11 -9.15 -13.68
N ARG A 130 31.41 -8.90 -13.49
CA ARG A 130 32.06 -9.06 -12.18
C ARG A 130 31.55 -8.05 -11.16
N ARG A 131 31.37 -6.79 -11.54
CA ARG A 131 30.76 -5.77 -10.67
C ARG A 131 29.37 -6.21 -10.23
N ASP A 132 28.53 -6.62 -11.17
CA ASP A 132 27.14 -7.02 -10.88
C ASP A 132 27.09 -8.27 -9.99
N ALA A 133 28.00 -9.23 -10.21
CA ALA A 133 28.14 -10.40 -9.36
C ALA A 133 28.62 -10.07 -7.93
N ILE A 134 29.43 -9.01 -7.75
CA ILE A 134 29.86 -8.52 -6.44
C ILE A 134 28.71 -7.77 -5.75
N LEU A 135 28.04 -6.86 -6.45
CA LEU A 135 26.91 -6.07 -5.93
C LEU A 135 25.68 -6.94 -5.63
N ALA A 136 25.55 -8.11 -6.27
CA ALA A 136 24.49 -9.07 -6.00
C ALA A 136 24.71 -9.93 -4.74
N ARG A 137 25.87 -9.82 -4.07
CA ARG A 137 26.12 -10.59 -2.85
C ARG A 137 25.24 -10.08 -1.71
N PRO A 138 24.77 -10.96 -0.80
CA PRO A 138 23.86 -10.60 0.29
C PRO A 138 24.39 -9.48 1.19
N GLU A 139 25.72 -9.37 1.30
CA GLU A 139 26.43 -8.34 2.07
C GLU A 139 26.31 -6.91 1.49
N TYR A 140 25.95 -6.75 0.21
CA TYR A 140 25.75 -5.43 -0.44
C TYR A 140 24.27 -5.12 -0.74
N VAL A 141 23.36 -6.07 -0.50
CA VAL A 141 21.91 -5.93 -0.77
C VAL A 141 21.18 -5.14 0.35
N THR A 142 21.91 -4.64 1.36
CA THR A 142 21.28 -4.17 2.59
C THR A 142 20.84 -2.70 2.62
N VAL A 143 21.07 -1.87 1.59
CA VAL A 143 20.63 -0.46 1.64
C VAL A 143 20.07 0.03 0.29
N THR A 144 18.83 0.51 0.33
CA THR A 144 18.08 1.24 -0.72
C THR A 144 17.69 0.45 -1.99
N GLN A 145 16.79 -0.52 -1.84
CA GLN A 145 15.83 -0.75 -2.92
C GLN A 145 14.76 0.34 -2.84
N VAL A 146 14.82 1.30 -3.78
CA VAL A 146 13.72 2.25 -4.04
C VAL A 146 12.44 1.44 -4.10
N SER A 147 11.57 1.70 -3.11
CA SER A 147 10.36 0.93 -2.91
C SER A 147 9.53 1.03 -4.17
N ILE A 148 8.90 -0.08 -4.57
CA ILE A 148 7.93 -0.07 -5.67
C ILE A 148 6.85 0.99 -5.39
N TRP A 149 6.57 1.27 -4.12
CA TRP A 149 5.69 2.34 -3.67
C TRP A 149 6.21 3.73 -4.03
N ASP A 150 7.51 4.01 -3.92
CA ASP A 150 8.08 5.32 -4.23
C ASP A 150 7.90 5.67 -5.72
N ARG A 151 8.08 4.67 -6.60
CA ARG A 151 7.85 4.84 -8.05
C ARG A 151 6.38 5.06 -8.40
N ILE A 152 5.47 4.40 -7.68
CA ILE A 152 4.02 4.58 -7.86
C ILE A 152 3.60 5.96 -7.35
N PHE A 153 4.08 6.39 -6.18
CA PHE A 153 3.76 7.69 -5.60
C PHE A 153 4.36 8.84 -6.42
N ALA A 154 5.58 8.73 -6.95
CA ALA A 154 6.16 9.74 -7.83
C ALA A 154 5.32 9.96 -9.11
N ARG A 155 4.79 8.87 -9.69
CA ARG A 155 3.91 8.95 -10.86
C ARG A 155 2.53 9.51 -10.51
N LEU A 156 2.01 9.23 -9.32
CA LEU A 156 0.76 9.83 -8.83
C LEU A 156 0.91 11.33 -8.58
N TYR A 157 2.00 11.74 -7.94
CA TYR A 157 2.25 13.15 -7.59
C TYR A 157 2.44 14.00 -8.85
N SER A 158 3.23 13.53 -9.81
CA SER A 158 3.40 14.21 -11.10
C SER A 158 2.11 14.29 -11.94
N TRP A 159 1.18 13.34 -11.77
CA TRP A 159 -0.16 13.45 -12.36
C TRP A 159 -1.01 14.50 -11.63
N LEU A 160 -0.97 14.50 -10.29
CA LEU A 160 -1.70 15.46 -9.45
C LEU A 160 -1.27 16.90 -9.72
N ASP A 161 0.04 17.14 -9.83
CA ASP A 161 0.62 18.45 -10.07
C ASP A 161 0.21 19.03 -11.44
N ARG A 162 0.10 18.17 -12.47
CA ARG A 162 -0.46 18.57 -13.78
C ARG A 162 -1.95 18.90 -13.70
N LEU A 163 -2.70 18.16 -12.88
CA LEU A 163 -4.13 18.38 -12.71
C LEU A 163 -4.37 19.74 -12.03
N PHE A 164 -3.62 20.06 -10.97
CA PHE A 164 -3.79 21.28 -10.19
C PHE A 164 -3.08 22.51 -10.80
N GLY A 165 -1.94 22.33 -11.47
CA GLY A 165 -1.22 23.41 -12.16
C GLY A 165 -2.06 24.09 -13.25
N ASN A 166 -2.93 23.32 -13.94
CA ASN A 166 -3.87 23.85 -14.91
C ASN A 166 -5.01 24.68 -14.30
N VAL A 167 -5.26 24.56 -13.00
CA VAL A 167 -6.36 25.26 -12.34
C VAL A 167 -5.93 26.57 -11.70
N ALA A 168 -4.65 26.72 -11.36
CA ALA A 168 -4.08 27.98 -10.88
C ALA A 168 -4.23 29.13 -11.89
N GLY A 169 -4.21 28.83 -13.20
CA GLY A 169 -4.50 29.81 -14.26
C GLY A 169 -5.98 30.22 -14.35
N PHE A 170 -6.90 29.35 -13.90
CA PHE A 170 -8.34 29.56 -14.02
C PHE A 170 -8.92 30.43 -12.88
N GLY A 171 -8.29 30.42 -11.70
CA GLY A 171 -8.71 31.21 -10.54
C GLY A 171 -8.55 32.73 -10.71
N ARG A 172 -7.74 33.19 -11.66
CA ARG A 172 -7.45 34.62 -11.86
C ARG A 172 -8.55 35.40 -12.59
N ARG A 173 -9.52 34.70 -13.21
CA ARG A 173 -10.54 35.32 -14.09
C ARG A 173 -11.96 35.31 -13.52
N SER A 174 -12.22 34.65 -12.39
CA SER A 174 -13.54 34.65 -11.76
C SER A 174 -13.47 34.34 -10.25
N PRO A 175 -13.87 35.28 -9.36
CA PRO A 175 -13.80 35.12 -7.90
C PRO A 175 -14.67 34.00 -7.34
N TRP A 176 -15.72 33.57 -8.07
CA TRP A 176 -16.65 32.54 -7.60
C TRP A 176 -16.12 31.11 -7.74
N ILE A 177 -15.02 30.94 -8.49
CA ILE A 177 -14.51 29.63 -8.90
C ILE A 177 -13.63 29.08 -7.79
N GLY A 178 -12.97 29.94 -7.00
CA GLY A 178 -12.20 29.53 -5.82
C GLY A 178 -13.07 28.74 -4.83
N PRO A 179 -14.16 29.33 -4.30
CA PRO A 179 -15.04 28.62 -3.38
C PRO A 179 -15.67 27.36 -4.00
N LEU A 180 -16.14 27.45 -5.26
CA LEU A 180 -16.76 26.30 -5.94
C LEU A 180 -15.77 25.13 -6.08
N MET A 181 -14.52 25.43 -6.43
CA MET A 181 -13.48 24.45 -6.63
C MET A 181 -13.01 23.86 -5.30
N GLU A 182 -12.83 24.68 -4.26
CA GLU A 182 -12.50 24.23 -2.90
C GLU A 182 -13.56 23.26 -2.36
N TRP A 183 -14.84 23.66 -2.41
CA TRP A 183 -15.94 22.78 -1.99
C TRP A 183 -16.06 21.54 -2.87
N SER A 184 -15.83 21.65 -4.18
CA SER A 184 -15.84 20.48 -5.07
C SER A 184 -14.72 19.49 -4.73
N LEU A 185 -13.54 19.98 -4.37
CA LEU A 185 -12.40 19.14 -4.01
C LEU A 185 -12.64 18.43 -2.68
N ILE A 186 -13.20 19.15 -1.69
CA ILE A 186 -13.60 18.58 -0.41
C ILE A 186 -14.65 17.49 -0.61
N VAL A 187 -15.71 17.76 -1.39
CA VAL A 187 -16.77 16.78 -1.69
C VAL A 187 -16.21 15.58 -2.44
N LEU A 188 -15.34 15.81 -3.43
CA LEU A 188 -14.71 14.74 -4.21
C LEU A 188 -13.76 13.89 -3.35
N ALA A 189 -13.00 14.51 -2.45
CA ALA A 189 -12.13 13.81 -1.51
C ALA A 189 -12.95 13.00 -0.50
N LEU A 190 -14.02 13.56 0.06
CA LEU A 190 -14.93 12.84 0.96
C LEU A 190 -15.62 11.68 0.26
N THR A 191 -16.20 11.89 -0.92
CA THR A 191 -16.86 10.82 -1.68
C THR A 191 -15.87 9.77 -2.14
N GLY A 192 -14.70 10.16 -2.64
CA GLY A 192 -13.61 9.26 -3.00
C GLY A 192 -13.11 8.44 -1.82
N LEU A 193 -12.87 9.06 -0.66
CA LEU A 193 -12.49 8.38 0.58
C LEU A 193 -13.59 7.43 1.05
N THR A 194 -14.86 7.84 0.97
CA THR A 194 -16.00 7.00 1.36
C THR A 194 -16.14 5.80 0.43
N LEU A 195 -16.03 6.00 -0.90
CA LEU A 195 -16.07 4.93 -1.90
C LEU A 195 -14.85 4.00 -1.78
N TRP A 196 -13.66 4.55 -1.55
CA TRP A 196 -12.43 3.80 -1.34
C TRP A 196 -12.51 3.01 -0.05
N ALA A 197 -12.92 3.62 1.07
CA ALA A 197 -13.18 2.94 2.32
C ALA A 197 -14.21 1.84 2.12
N MET A 198 -15.35 2.10 1.49
CA MET A 198 -16.34 1.06 1.17
C MET A 198 -15.75 -0.05 0.27
N ARG A 199 -14.89 0.26 -0.70
CA ARG A 199 -14.26 -0.72 -1.59
C ARG A 199 -13.19 -1.53 -0.88
N VAL A 200 -12.40 -0.91 0.00
CA VAL A 200 -11.41 -1.54 0.87
C VAL A 200 -12.12 -2.40 1.89
N PHE A 201 -13.15 -1.90 2.57
CA PHE A 201 -13.98 -2.69 3.47
C PHE A 201 -14.74 -3.81 2.75
N ARG A 202 -15.17 -3.66 1.49
CA ARG A 202 -15.75 -4.78 0.69
C ARG A 202 -14.71 -5.81 0.28
N ARG A 203 -13.50 -5.38 -0.12
CA ARG A 203 -12.37 -6.28 -0.45
C ARG A 203 -11.81 -6.96 0.81
N GLN A 204 -11.77 -6.25 1.92
CA GLN A 204 -11.44 -6.77 3.24
C GLN A 204 -12.56 -7.69 3.71
N ARG A 205 -13.85 -7.41 3.50
CA ARG A 205 -14.94 -8.37 3.77
C ARG A 205 -14.81 -9.65 2.92
N LEU A 206 -14.32 -9.56 1.69
CA LEU A 206 -14.01 -10.74 0.86
C LEU A 206 -12.73 -11.47 1.31
N ARG A 207 -11.77 -10.78 1.94
CA ARG A 207 -10.56 -11.36 2.54
C ARG A 207 -10.74 -11.82 4.01
N LEU A 208 -11.70 -11.24 4.73
CA LEU A 208 -12.17 -11.56 6.09
C LEU A 208 -13.29 -12.60 6.05
N ALA A 209 -13.91 -12.85 4.89
CA ALA A 209 -14.61 -14.12 4.64
C ALA A 209 -13.65 -15.33 4.77
N ALA A 210 -12.33 -15.09 4.69
CA ALA A 210 -11.30 -16.09 4.98
C ALA A 210 -10.70 -15.98 6.41
N GLU A 211 -11.08 -14.98 7.23
CA GLU A 211 -10.67 -14.88 8.64
C GLU A 211 -11.89 -14.54 9.55
N PRO A 212 -12.43 -15.51 10.31
CA PRO A 212 -13.66 -15.35 11.05
C PRO A 212 -13.50 -14.44 12.28
N GLY A 213 -13.94 -13.19 12.11
CA GLY A 213 -14.41 -12.28 13.15
C GLY A 213 -15.77 -11.74 12.70
N ARG A 214 -16.83 -12.51 12.98
CA ARG A 214 -18.20 -12.39 12.43
C ARG A 214 -18.73 -10.94 12.35
N ALA A 215 -19.03 -10.49 11.13
CA ALA A 215 -20.39 -9.99 10.90
C ALA A 215 -21.32 -11.18 11.13
N MET A 216 -22.26 -11.06 12.08
CA MET A 216 -23.12 -12.15 12.52
C MET A 216 -23.95 -12.66 11.33
N GLU A 217 -23.46 -13.69 10.63
CA GLU A 217 -24.35 -14.66 9.99
C GLU A 217 -25.29 -15.14 11.10
N PRO A 218 -26.62 -15.16 10.91
CA PRO A 218 -27.54 -15.68 11.90
C PRO A 218 -27.02 -17.02 12.44
N ALA A 219 -27.00 -17.20 13.76
CA ALA A 219 -26.42 -18.38 14.43
C ALA A 219 -26.87 -19.70 13.79
N GLU A 220 -28.14 -19.74 13.39
CA GLU A 220 -28.80 -20.85 12.70
C GLU A 220 -28.23 -21.11 11.30
N ASP A 221 -27.84 -20.07 10.57
CA ASP A 221 -27.23 -20.19 9.24
C ASP A 221 -25.82 -20.78 9.34
N ALA A 222 -25.01 -20.26 10.25
CA ALA A 222 -23.67 -20.78 10.49
C ALA A 222 -23.72 -22.24 11.02
N SER A 223 -24.64 -22.54 11.94
CA SER A 223 -24.88 -23.91 12.42
C SER A 223 -25.34 -24.83 11.29
N ARG A 224 -26.23 -24.37 10.40
CA ARG A 224 -26.71 -25.16 9.26
C ARG A 224 -25.58 -25.51 8.30
N ASN A 225 -24.70 -24.56 7.98
CA ASN A 225 -23.56 -24.81 7.09
C ASN A 225 -22.66 -25.94 7.61
N TRP A 226 -22.43 -26.00 8.94
CA TRP A 226 -21.68 -27.09 9.57
C TRP A 226 -22.44 -28.43 9.54
N ARG A 227 -23.76 -28.43 9.72
CA ARG A 227 -24.58 -29.65 9.59
C ARG A 227 -24.59 -30.20 8.17
N GLU A 228 -24.68 -29.33 7.17
CA GLU A 228 -24.60 -29.73 5.75
C GLU A 228 -23.23 -30.33 5.42
N LEU A 229 -22.15 -29.78 5.98
CA LEU A 229 -20.82 -30.37 5.86
C LEU A 229 -20.75 -31.74 6.56
N ALA A 230 -21.34 -31.86 7.75
CA ALA A 230 -21.42 -33.13 8.46
C ALA A 230 -22.18 -34.20 7.66
N ALA A 231 -23.30 -33.83 7.04
CA ALA A 231 -24.08 -34.73 6.19
C ALA A 231 -23.27 -35.23 4.99
N ARG A 232 -22.50 -34.35 4.33
CA ARG A 232 -21.61 -34.74 3.23
C ARG A 232 -20.52 -35.72 3.67
N HIS A 233 -19.89 -35.51 4.82
CA HIS A 233 -18.93 -36.47 5.38
C HIS A 233 -19.59 -37.81 5.73
N ALA A 234 -20.81 -37.78 6.27
CA ALA A 234 -21.58 -38.99 6.58
C ALA A 234 -21.92 -39.79 5.31
N GLU A 235 -22.32 -39.12 4.22
CA GLU A 235 -22.53 -39.73 2.90
C GLU A 235 -21.24 -40.36 2.34
N ALA A 236 -20.10 -39.72 2.57
CA ALA A 236 -18.78 -40.24 2.22
C ALA A 236 -18.27 -41.36 3.14
N HIS A 237 -19.06 -41.76 4.15
CA HIS A 237 -18.69 -42.73 5.18
C HIS A 237 -17.50 -42.29 6.06
N GLU A 238 -17.22 -40.98 6.10
CA GLU A 238 -16.22 -40.33 6.92
C GLU A 238 -16.82 -39.94 8.28
N TRP A 239 -17.24 -40.94 9.06
CA TRP A 239 -18.02 -40.74 10.29
C TRP A 239 -17.34 -39.84 11.32
N ARG A 240 -16.01 -39.93 11.40
CA ARG A 240 -15.19 -39.14 12.32
C ARG A 240 -15.29 -37.64 12.02
N ASP A 241 -15.12 -37.26 10.76
CA ASP A 241 -15.21 -35.85 10.32
C ASP A 241 -16.65 -35.33 10.39
N ALA A 242 -17.63 -36.20 10.11
CA ALA A 242 -19.05 -35.88 10.27
C ALA A 242 -19.39 -35.49 11.72
N ILE A 243 -18.91 -36.27 12.70
CA ILE A 243 -19.11 -35.99 14.13
C ILE A 243 -18.37 -34.72 14.56
N HIS A 244 -17.15 -34.50 14.06
CA HIS A 244 -16.42 -33.25 14.31
C HIS A 244 -17.20 -32.03 13.82
N CYS A 245 -17.77 -32.10 12.60
CA CYS A 245 -18.61 -31.04 12.06
C CYS A 245 -19.88 -30.80 12.88
N LEU A 246 -20.56 -31.86 13.35
CA LEU A 246 -21.74 -31.72 14.22
C LEU A 246 -21.44 -31.09 15.57
N TYR A 247 -20.29 -31.43 16.17
CA TYR A 247 -19.87 -30.80 17.41
C TYR A 247 -19.69 -29.29 17.23
N TRP A 248 -18.99 -28.86 16.17
CA TRP A 248 -18.80 -27.44 15.87
C TRP A 248 -20.11 -26.73 15.48
N ALA A 249 -21.05 -27.42 14.84
CA ALA A 249 -22.39 -26.89 14.60
C ALA A 249 -23.06 -26.49 15.93
N SER A 250 -23.01 -27.35 16.95
CA SER A 250 -23.54 -27.04 18.29
C SER A 250 -22.83 -25.86 18.96
N ILE A 251 -21.51 -25.78 18.88
CA ILE A 251 -20.75 -24.67 19.49
C ILE A 251 -21.10 -23.34 18.84
N VAL A 252 -21.13 -23.29 17.50
CA VAL A 252 -21.48 -22.06 16.75
C VAL A 252 -22.91 -21.62 17.01
N LEU A 253 -23.85 -22.57 17.14
CA LEU A 253 -25.23 -22.31 17.50
C LEU A 253 -25.33 -21.63 18.88
N LEU A 254 -24.65 -22.20 19.90
CA LEU A 254 -24.68 -21.69 21.26
C LEU A 254 -23.94 -20.34 21.40
N GLU A 255 -22.84 -20.14 20.67
CA GLU A 255 -22.18 -18.84 20.54
C GLU A 255 -23.12 -17.77 19.99
N GLY A 256 -23.85 -18.10 18.93
CA GLY A 256 -24.76 -17.16 18.30
C GLY A 256 -26.00 -16.84 19.17
N ARG A 257 -26.37 -17.73 20.09
CA ARG A 257 -27.33 -17.46 21.18
C ARG A 257 -26.76 -16.63 22.34
N ARG A 258 -25.53 -16.10 22.19
CA ARG A 258 -24.82 -15.27 23.17
C ARG A 258 -24.54 -15.99 24.50
N MET A 259 -24.43 -17.31 24.49
CA MET A 259 -24.04 -18.08 25.69
C MET A 259 -22.61 -17.77 26.13
N TRP A 260 -21.74 -17.41 25.18
CA TRP A 260 -20.38 -16.96 25.43
C TRP A 260 -19.80 -16.21 24.23
N ALA A 261 -18.70 -15.50 24.46
CA ALA A 261 -17.92 -14.89 23.39
C ALA A 261 -17.16 -15.96 22.57
N PRO A 262 -17.09 -15.85 21.23
CA PRO A 262 -16.32 -16.75 20.39
C PRO A 262 -14.84 -16.74 20.75
N SER A 263 -14.22 -17.91 20.90
CA SER A 263 -12.79 -18.05 21.19
C SER A 263 -12.21 -19.31 20.57
N ARG A 264 -11.14 -19.18 19.77
CA ARG A 264 -10.48 -20.33 19.13
C ARG A 264 -9.54 -21.12 20.03
N SER A 265 -9.15 -20.56 21.18
CA SER A 265 -8.23 -21.23 22.11
C SER A 265 -8.92 -22.14 23.12
N ARG A 266 -10.27 -22.14 23.14
CA ARG A 266 -11.02 -22.89 24.15
C ARG A 266 -11.05 -24.38 23.86
N THR A 267 -10.86 -25.16 24.92
CA THR A 267 -11.01 -26.61 24.86
C THR A 267 -12.48 -27.03 24.93
N PRO A 268 -12.87 -28.21 24.42
CA PRO A 268 -14.25 -28.70 24.52
C PRO A 268 -14.85 -28.70 25.93
N ARG A 269 -14.06 -29.08 26.94
CA ARG A 269 -14.51 -29.08 28.35
C ARG A 269 -14.71 -27.68 28.91
N GLU A 270 -14.02 -26.68 28.38
CA GLU A 270 -14.24 -25.28 28.79
C GLU A 270 -15.59 -24.78 28.33
N TYR A 271 -16.07 -25.16 27.13
CA TYR A 271 -17.41 -24.80 26.67
C TYR A 271 -18.51 -25.32 27.58
N VAL A 272 -18.39 -26.58 28.03
CA VAL A 272 -19.30 -27.17 29.01
C VAL A 272 -19.37 -26.36 30.31
N ARG A 273 -18.21 -25.89 30.80
CA ARG A 273 -18.13 -25.12 32.06
C ARG A 273 -18.81 -23.75 31.98
N LEU A 274 -19.00 -23.21 30.77
CA LEU A 274 -19.67 -21.93 30.54
C LEU A 274 -21.19 -22.07 30.53
N VAL A 275 -21.72 -23.28 30.37
CA VAL A 275 -23.15 -23.54 30.47
C VAL A 275 -23.53 -23.65 31.95
N GLU A 276 -24.68 -23.06 32.29
CA GLU A 276 -25.24 -23.07 33.64
C GLU A 276 -25.24 -24.48 34.26
N PRO A 277 -24.66 -24.65 35.47
CA PRO A 277 -24.67 -25.92 36.18
C PRO A 277 -26.09 -26.46 36.39
N GLY A 278 -26.30 -27.75 36.12
CA GLY A 278 -27.59 -28.42 36.31
C GLY A 278 -28.64 -28.18 35.21
N SER A 279 -28.35 -27.36 34.20
CA SER A 279 -29.25 -27.16 33.06
C SER A 279 -29.27 -28.37 32.11
N ALA A 280 -30.42 -28.64 31.49
CA ALA A 280 -30.55 -29.71 30.49
C ALA A 280 -29.56 -29.53 29.32
N ARG A 281 -29.34 -28.29 28.88
CA ARG A 281 -28.34 -27.96 27.84
C ARG A 281 -26.93 -28.38 28.22
N ARG A 282 -26.55 -28.21 29.49
CA ARG A 282 -25.24 -28.64 29.96
C ARG A 282 -25.09 -30.15 29.86
N THR A 283 -26.11 -30.91 30.28
CA THR A 283 -26.09 -32.37 30.16
C THR A 283 -25.98 -32.83 28.70
N LEU A 284 -26.72 -32.20 27.79
CA LEU A 284 -26.66 -32.51 26.36
C LEU A 284 -25.27 -32.18 25.77
N LEU A 285 -24.74 -31.00 26.06
CA LEU A 285 -23.42 -30.59 25.59
C LEU A 285 -22.32 -31.47 26.19
N GLU A 286 -22.42 -31.86 27.46
CA GLU A 286 -21.49 -32.80 28.10
C GLU A 286 -21.48 -34.17 27.41
N GLN A 287 -22.65 -34.70 27.04
CA GLN A 287 -22.74 -35.96 26.30
C GLN A 287 -22.09 -35.83 24.92
N GLN A 288 -22.37 -34.74 24.19
CA GLN A 288 -21.80 -34.49 22.87
C GLN A 288 -20.28 -34.29 22.93
N THR A 289 -19.79 -33.51 23.90
CA THR A 289 -18.35 -33.30 24.14
C THR A 289 -17.64 -34.61 24.48
N ARG A 290 -18.23 -35.48 25.31
CA ARG A 290 -17.63 -36.79 25.63
C ARG A 290 -17.49 -37.69 24.40
N ALA A 291 -18.52 -37.75 23.56
CA ALA A 291 -18.45 -38.52 22.31
C ALA A 291 -17.40 -37.94 21.35
N PHE A 292 -17.39 -36.61 21.20
CA PHE A 292 -16.42 -35.88 20.39
C PHE A 292 -14.98 -36.13 20.84
N GLU A 293 -14.68 -35.98 22.13
CA GLU A 293 -13.33 -36.18 22.66
C GLU A 293 -12.83 -37.60 22.43
N ARG A 294 -13.70 -38.60 22.64
CA ARG A 294 -13.37 -40.01 22.49
C ARG A 294 -13.02 -40.37 21.04
N ILE A 295 -13.83 -39.90 20.10
CA ILE A 295 -13.65 -40.18 18.67
C ILE A 295 -12.52 -39.34 18.09
N TRP A 296 -12.52 -38.02 18.32
CA TRP A 296 -11.56 -37.11 17.71
C TRP A 296 -10.19 -37.16 18.38
N TYR A 297 -10.10 -37.03 19.70
CA TYR A 297 -8.82 -37.05 20.40
C TYR A 297 -8.40 -38.46 20.82
N GLY A 298 -9.36 -39.31 21.20
CA GLY A 298 -9.09 -40.70 21.57
C GLY A 298 -8.83 -41.63 20.38
N LEU A 299 -9.02 -41.15 19.15
CA LEU A 299 -8.84 -41.92 17.92
C LEU A 299 -9.68 -43.20 17.83
N GLU A 300 -10.80 -43.27 18.56
CA GLU A 300 -11.72 -44.40 18.44
C GLU A 300 -12.39 -44.42 17.06
N THR A 301 -12.62 -45.63 16.55
CA THR A 301 -13.28 -45.86 15.28
C THR A 301 -14.73 -45.39 15.37
N ALA A 302 -15.08 -44.37 14.58
CA ALA A 302 -16.44 -43.86 14.51
C ALA A 302 -17.32 -44.76 13.61
N ALA A 303 -18.54 -45.01 14.07
CA ALA A 303 -19.56 -45.77 13.35
C ALA A 303 -20.77 -44.90 12.98
N PRO A 304 -21.65 -45.37 12.07
CA PRO A 304 -22.88 -44.66 11.72
C PRO A 304 -23.77 -44.35 12.93
N GLY A 305 -23.78 -45.24 13.94
CA GLY A 305 -24.53 -45.04 15.18
C GLY A 305 -24.04 -43.84 16.00
N ASP A 306 -22.73 -43.59 16.03
CA ASP A 306 -22.16 -42.42 16.72
C ASP A 306 -22.55 -41.11 16.05
N TYR A 307 -22.60 -41.11 14.72
CA TYR A 307 -23.07 -39.96 13.94
C TYR A 307 -24.55 -39.66 14.22
N GLN A 308 -25.42 -40.68 14.22
CA GLN A 308 -26.84 -40.51 14.55
C GLN A 308 -27.04 -39.99 15.98
N GLN A 309 -26.27 -40.50 16.93
CA GLN A 309 -26.31 -40.01 18.31
C GLN A 309 -25.85 -38.54 18.41
N ALA A 310 -24.76 -38.18 17.71
CA ALA A 310 -24.26 -36.80 17.68
C ALA A 310 -25.27 -35.84 17.02
N LEU A 311 -25.98 -36.30 16.00
CA LEU A 311 -27.02 -35.52 15.31
C LEU A 311 -28.22 -35.29 16.23
N HIS A 312 -28.69 -36.35 16.91
CA HIS A 312 -29.77 -36.26 17.90
C HIS A 312 -29.45 -35.24 19.00
N LEU A 313 -28.25 -35.33 19.60
CA LEU A 313 -27.81 -34.39 20.64
C LEU A 313 -27.75 -32.94 20.14
N HIS A 314 -27.30 -32.73 18.90
CA HIS A 314 -27.30 -31.40 18.28
C HIS A 314 -28.72 -30.85 18.11
N GLU A 315 -29.67 -31.68 17.68
CA GLU A 315 -31.06 -31.28 17.49
C GLU A 315 -31.77 -30.97 18.82
N GLU A 316 -31.49 -31.74 19.87
CA GLU A 316 -31.97 -31.44 21.22
C GLU A 316 -31.38 -30.12 21.75
N LEU A 317 -30.08 -29.86 21.54
CA LEU A 317 -29.44 -28.59 21.90
C LEU A 317 -30.04 -27.40 21.14
N ARG A 318 -30.48 -27.62 19.89
CA ARG A 318 -31.15 -26.60 19.09
C ARG A 318 -32.57 -26.34 19.57
N ALA A 319 -33.27 -27.36 20.08
CA ALA A 319 -34.61 -27.19 20.63
C ALA A 319 -34.63 -26.55 22.03
N ALA A 320 -33.58 -26.75 22.83
CA ALA A 320 -33.45 -26.28 24.21
C ALA A 320 -33.04 -24.81 24.34
#